data_AF-A0A356FZK9-F1
#
_entry.id   AF-A0A356FZK9-F1
#
_cell.length_a   1.000
_cell.length_b   1.000
_cell.length_c   1.000
_cell.angle_alpha   90.00
_cell.angle_beta   90.00
_cell.angle_gamma   90.00
#
_symmetry.space_group_name_H-M   'P 1'
#
loop_
_entity.id
_entity.type
_entity.pdbx_description
1 polymer ?
#
loop_
_entity_poly.entity_id
_entity_poly.type
_entity_poly.pdbx_seq_one_letter_code
_entity_poly.pdbx_strand_id
1 'polypeptide(L)'
;KEAAYALAARGWDVLLQCKTASAEITHSVDDLNRKFGGKAAYIRADFTDEAERAGLIRTLSETYGTLDAVVNAAGLPVGTLHDAFAPVETAVVLAQELARQLPKGKTGAFVQIIRPASGFNGILAQKALETFVDEFQVQNVRLVCAVEEKNCIETVVSGLDSVFADSLNKAK
;
A
#
# COMPACT_ATOMS: atom_id res chain seq x y z
N LYS A 1 5.72 4.63 8.30
CA LYS A 1 6.97 4.20 8.99
C LYS A 1 6.73 2.94 9.81
N GLU A 2 5.84 2.95 10.81
CA GLU A 2 5.65 1.82 11.74
C GLU A 2 5.24 0.52 11.05
N ALA A 3 4.33 0.58 10.07
CA ALA A 3 3.97 -0.57 9.24
C ALA A 3 5.18 -1.21 8.55
N ALA A 4 6.13 -0.42 8.04
CA ALA A 4 7.33 -0.95 7.40
C ALA A 4 8.24 -1.69 8.38
N TYR A 5 8.37 -1.20 9.62
CA TYR A 5 9.12 -1.90 10.66
C TYR A 5 8.45 -3.21 11.06
N ALA A 6 7.12 -3.21 11.19
CA ALA A 6 6.36 -4.42 11.50
C ALA A 6 6.50 -5.48 10.40
N LEU A 7 6.50 -5.06 9.13
CA LEU A 7 6.66 -5.96 7.99
C LEU A 7 8.11 -6.46 7.86
N ALA A 8 9.11 -5.59 7.99
CA ALA A 8 10.51 -5.98 7.97
C ALA A 8 10.85 -6.97 9.09
N ALA A 9 10.29 -6.79 10.29
CA ALA A 9 10.43 -7.74 11.39
C ALA A 9 9.88 -9.15 11.08
N ARG A 10 9.01 -9.26 10.07
CA ARG A 10 8.42 -10.52 9.59
C ARG A 10 9.13 -11.05 8.34
N GLY A 11 10.26 -10.45 7.95
CA GLY A 11 11.08 -10.90 6.83
C GLY A 11 10.69 -10.30 5.48
N TRP A 12 9.86 -9.26 5.43
CA TRP A 12 9.56 -8.55 4.18
C TRP A 12 10.73 -7.64 3.78
N ASP A 13 11.06 -7.65 2.49
CA ASP A 13 11.77 -6.54 1.86
C ASP A 13 10.79 -5.36 1.73
N VAL A 14 11.23 -4.15 2.07
CA VAL A 14 10.32 -2.99 2.18
C VAL A 14 10.81 -1.79 1.36
N LEU A 15 9.91 -1.26 0.54
CA LEU A 15 10.13 -0.03 -0.21
C LEU A 15 9.31 1.10 0.42
N LEU A 16 9.98 2.15 0.87
CA LEU A 16 9.33 3.32 1.43
C LEU A 16 9.11 4.38 0.34
N GLN A 17 7.93 4.98 0.30
CA GLN A 17 7.69 6.14 -0.56
C GLN A 17 7.84 7.44 0.22
N CYS A 18 8.43 8.46 -0.41
CA CYS A 18 8.49 9.82 0.09
C CYS A 18 8.22 10.82 -1.04
N LYS A 19 7.64 11.99 -0.70
CA LYS A 19 7.46 13.08 -1.68
C LYS A 19 8.78 13.81 -1.94
N THR A 20 9.54 14.06 -0.88
CA THR A 20 10.86 14.72 -0.92
C THR A 20 11.85 13.86 -0.15
N ALA A 21 13.03 13.62 -0.72
CA ALA A 21 14.11 12.93 -0.03
C ALA A 21 14.59 13.77 1.17
N SER A 22 14.78 13.12 2.31
CA SER A 22 15.16 13.76 3.56
C SER A 22 16.11 12.86 4.36
N ALA A 23 16.83 13.44 5.33
CA ALA A 23 17.63 12.66 6.26
C ALA A 23 16.79 11.64 7.04
N GLU A 24 15.51 11.92 7.26
CA GLU A 24 14.60 11.02 7.99
C GLU A 24 14.32 9.73 7.22
N ILE A 25 14.05 9.81 5.91
CA ILE A 25 13.76 8.63 5.10
C ILE A 25 15.04 7.79 4.91
N THR A 26 16.18 8.44 4.68
CA THR A 26 17.49 7.78 4.62
C THR A 26 17.81 7.06 5.92
N HIS A 27 17.66 7.73 7.07
CA HIS A 27 17.88 7.12 8.37
C HIS A 27 16.94 5.95 8.64
N SER A 28 15.68 6.05 8.22
CA SER A 28 14.70 4.96 8.38
C SER A 28 15.09 3.73 7.56
N VAL A 29 15.58 3.92 6.32
CA VAL A 29 16.09 2.83 5.49
C VAL A 29 17.32 2.19 6.10
N ASP A 30 18.30 2.98 6.54
CA ASP A 30 19.52 2.47 7.19
C ASP A 30 19.19 1.68 8.46
N ASP A 31 18.24 2.16 9.26
CA ASP A 31 17.81 1.50 10.47
C ASP A 31 17.07 0.18 10.20
N LEU A 32 16.17 0.15 9.21
CA LEU A 32 15.50 -1.08 8.77
C LEU A 32 16.50 -2.14 8.31
N ASN A 33 17.45 -1.75 7.45
CA ASN A 33 18.50 -2.64 6.94
C ASN A 33 19.35 -3.20 8.08
N ARG A 34 19.80 -2.34 9.00
CA ARG A 34 20.63 -2.74 10.15
C ARG A 34 19.88 -3.65 11.12
N LYS A 35 18.60 -3.36 11.40
CA LYS A 35 17.84 -4.04 12.46
C LYS A 35 17.29 -5.40 12.04
N PHE A 36 16.90 -5.55 10.77
CA PHE A 36 16.19 -6.74 10.31
C PHE A 36 16.96 -7.54 9.24
N GLY A 37 18.04 -6.99 8.67
CA GLY A 37 18.85 -7.68 7.67
C GLY A 37 18.17 -7.92 6.31
N GLY A 38 16.90 -7.48 6.16
CA GLY A 38 16.18 -7.45 4.89
C GLY A 38 16.61 -6.27 4.02
N LYS A 39 16.08 -6.19 2.80
CA LYS A 39 16.36 -5.09 1.87
C LYS A 39 15.32 -4.00 2.04
N ALA A 40 15.75 -2.86 2.58
CA ALA A 40 14.99 -1.63 2.59
C ALA A 40 15.59 -0.62 1.59
N ALA A 41 14.72 0.05 0.85
CA ALA A 41 15.07 1.23 0.06
C ALA A 41 13.94 2.25 0.08
N TYR A 42 14.16 3.43 -0.49
CA TYR A 42 13.10 4.42 -0.67
C TYR A 42 13.01 4.89 -2.13
N ILE A 43 11.82 5.35 -2.50
CA ILE A 43 11.55 5.99 -3.77
C ILE A 43 10.97 7.39 -3.54
N ARG A 44 11.35 8.33 -4.40
CA ARG A 44 10.70 9.63 -4.48
C ARG A 44 9.55 9.53 -5.48
N ALA A 45 8.34 9.81 -5.03
CA ALA A 45 7.17 9.92 -5.90
C ALA A 45 6.22 10.97 -5.33
N ASP A 46 5.66 11.84 -6.16
CA ASP A 46 4.63 12.78 -5.78
C ASP A 46 3.24 12.19 -6.06
N PHE A 47 2.54 11.76 -5.02
CA PHE A 47 1.22 11.17 -5.16
C PHE A 47 0.15 12.23 -5.53
N THR A 48 0.47 13.52 -5.59
CA THR A 48 -0.44 14.50 -6.20
C THR A 48 -0.34 14.54 -7.72
N ASP A 49 0.73 14.01 -8.31
CA ASP A 49 0.89 13.90 -9.76
C ASP A 49 0.32 12.57 -10.28
N GLU A 50 -0.64 12.65 -11.20
CA GLU A 50 -1.32 11.47 -11.75
C GLU A 50 -0.38 10.57 -12.56
N ALA A 51 0.55 11.14 -13.31
CA ALA A 51 1.50 10.38 -14.12
C ALA A 51 2.52 9.67 -13.24
N GLU A 52 3.02 10.32 -12.19
CA GLU A 52 3.90 9.67 -11.20
C GLU A 52 3.17 8.54 -10.46
N ARG A 53 1.89 8.71 -10.07
CA ARG A 53 1.08 7.64 -9.46
C ARG A 53 0.91 6.44 -10.40
N ALA A 54 0.47 6.68 -11.63
CA ALA A 54 0.16 5.62 -12.59
C ALA A 54 1.41 4.81 -12.98
N GLY A 55 2.58 5.46 -13.10
CA GLY A 55 3.83 4.80 -13.47
C GLY A 55 4.59 4.13 -12.32
N LEU A 56 4.20 4.39 -11.06
CA LEU A 56 4.99 4.02 -9.89
C LEU A 56 5.22 2.51 -9.79
N ILE A 57 4.14 1.72 -9.79
CA ILE A 57 4.19 0.28 -9.55
C ILE A 57 5.02 -0.42 -10.63
N ARG A 58 4.82 -0.05 -11.89
CA ARG A 58 5.64 -0.53 -13.02
C ARG A 58 7.12 -0.22 -12.81
N THR A 59 7.46 1.03 -12.49
CA THR A 59 8.84 1.47 -12.27
C THR A 59 9.51 0.71 -11.12
N LEU A 60 8.78 0.51 -10.03
CA LEU A 60 9.26 -0.25 -8.88
C LEU A 60 9.50 -1.71 -9.23
N SER A 61 8.60 -2.33 -10.00
CA SER A 61 8.80 -3.72 -10.42
C SER A 61 9.92 -3.93 -11.42
N GLU A 62 10.13 -2.98 -12.33
CA GLU A 62 11.28 -3.00 -13.24
C GLU A 62 12.61 -2.88 -12.45
N THR A 63 12.60 -2.17 -11.32
CA THR A 63 13.82 -1.90 -10.52
C THR A 63 14.10 -2.96 -9.46
N TYR A 64 13.07 -3.42 -8.76
CA TYR A 64 13.20 -4.27 -7.56
C TYR A 64 12.60 -5.67 -7.74
N GLY A 65 11.98 -5.95 -8.89
CA GLY A 65 11.20 -7.16 -9.13
C GLY A 65 9.75 -7.01 -8.66
N THR A 66 8.95 -8.04 -8.93
CA THR A 66 7.50 -8.05 -8.65
C THR A 66 7.21 -7.66 -7.19
N LEU A 67 6.34 -6.68 -7.01
CA LEU A 67 5.79 -6.35 -5.68
C LEU A 67 4.64 -7.30 -5.36
N ASP A 68 4.69 -7.93 -4.19
CA ASP A 68 3.61 -8.77 -3.68
C ASP A 68 2.49 -7.95 -3.02
N ALA A 69 2.86 -6.86 -2.35
CA ALA A 69 1.92 -6.04 -1.60
C ALA A 69 2.23 -4.54 -1.67
N VAL A 70 1.18 -3.72 -1.57
CA VAL A 70 1.28 -2.26 -1.43
C VAL A 70 0.49 -1.85 -0.19
N VAL A 71 1.12 -1.04 0.67
CA VAL A 71 0.46 -0.41 1.83
C VAL A 71 0.36 1.08 1.55
N ASN A 72 -0.80 1.53 1.09
CA ASN A 72 -1.07 2.94 0.88
C ASN A 72 -1.49 3.60 2.19
N ALA A 73 -0.55 4.33 2.77
CA ALA A 73 -0.76 5.17 3.94
C ALA A 73 -0.59 6.66 3.60
N ALA A 74 -0.77 7.07 2.34
CA ALA A 74 -0.68 8.48 1.98
C ALA A 74 -1.88 9.25 2.55
N GLY A 75 -1.59 10.37 3.22
CA GLY A 75 -2.60 11.31 3.71
C GLY A 75 -2.51 12.57 2.89
N LEU A 76 -3.61 12.97 2.25
CA LEU A 76 -3.71 14.27 1.58
C LEU A 76 -4.52 15.22 2.48
N PRO A 77 -4.10 16.48 2.65
CA PRO A 77 -4.92 17.47 3.32
C PRO A 77 -6.27 17.59 2.61
N VAL A 78 -7.37 17.50 3.36
CA VAL A 78 -8.72 17.61 2.79
C VAL A 78 -9.11 19.08 2.77
N GLY A 79 -9.00 19.73 1.59
CA GLY A 79 -9.48 21.09 1.35
C GLY A 79 -10.77 21.13 0.54
N THR A 80 -11.01 20.09 -0.27
CA THR A 80 -12.12 19.99 -1.22
C THR A 80 -12.74 18.58 -1.20
N LEU A 81 -13.89 18.43 -1.86
CA LEU A 81 -14.51 17.11 -2.08
C LEU A 81 -13.59 16.20 -2.90
N HIS A 82 -12.87 16.75 -3.89
CA HIS A 82 -11.92 15.98 -4.68
C HIS A 82 -10.79 15.42 -3.80
N ASP A 83 -10.24 16.24 -2.89
CA ASP A 83 -9.18 15.80 -1.96
C ASP A 83 -9.65 14.67 -1.03
N ALA A 84 -10.93 14.62 -0.71
CA ALA A 84 -11.51 13.57 0.12
C ALA A 84 -11.59 12.20 -0.61
N PHE A 85 -11.69 12.20 -1.94
CA PHE A 85 -11.73 10.99 -2.77
C PHE A 85 -10.39 10.61 -3.41
N ALA A 86 -9.42 11.53 -3.45
CA ALA A 86 -8.09 11.27 -4.00
C ALA A 86 -7.38 10.03 -3.40
N PRO A 87 -7.52 9.70 -2.09
CA PRO A 87 -6.98 8.46 -1.55
C PRO A 87 -7.62 7.20 -2.14
N VAL A 88 -8.94 7.23 -2.41
CA VAL A 88 -9.67 6.13 -3.04
C VAL A 88 -9.20 5.98 -4.48
N GLU A 89 -9.16 7.07 -5.26
CA GLU A 89 -8.62 7.06 -6.63
C GLU A 89 -7.18 6.53 -6.68
N THR A 90 -6.33 6.95 -5.76
CA THR A 90 -4.95 6.46 -5.66
C THR A 90 -4.91 4.96 -5.36
N ALA A 91 -5.74 4.49 -4.42
CA ALA A 91 -5.82 3.07 -4.08
C ALA A 91 -6.18 2.23 -5.30
N VAL A 92 -7.16 2.70 -6.05
CA VAL A 92 -7.64 2.10 -7.28
C VAL A 92 -6.54 1.97 -8.33
N VAL A 93 -5.88 3.09 -8.66
CA VAL A 93 -4.88 3.13 -9.73
C VAL A 93 -3.72 2.20 -9.38
N LEU A 94 -3.24 2.28 -8.13
CA LEU A 94 -2.12 1.46 -7.69
C LEU A 94 -2.49 -0.03 -7.56
N ALA A 95 -3.72 -0.36 -7.14
CA ALA A 95 -4.19 -1.75 -7.06
C ALA A 95 -4.34 -2.37 -8.45
N GLN A 96 -4.87 -1.64 -9.42
CA GLN A 96 -4.92 -2.09 -10.81
C GLN A 96 -3.52 -2.33 -11.35
N GLU A 97 -2.58 -1.43 -11.07
CA GLU A 97 -1.23 -1.58 -11.61
C GLU A 97 -0.44 -2.70 -10.93
N LEU A 98 -0.70 -2.93 -9.64
CA LEU A 98 -0.25 -4.13 -8.93
C LEU A 98 -0.81 -5.39 -9.58
N ALA A 99 -2.10 -5.42 -9.95
CA ALA A 99 -2.69 -6.59 -10.61
C ALA A 99 -2.03 -6.91 -11.95
N ARG A 100 -1.67 -5.90 -12.75
CA ARG A 100 -1.08 -6.09 -14.09
C ARG A 100 0.33 -6.70 -14.04
N GLN A 101 1.11 -6.40 -13.01
CA GLN A 101 2.48 -6.91 -12.87
C GLN A 101 2.58 -8.30 -12.24
N LEU A 102 1.51 -8.78 -11.58
CA LEU A 102 1.57 -10.05 -10.88
C LEU A 102 1.70 -11.21 -11.88
N PRO A 103 2.59 -12.19 -11.62
CA PRO A 103 2.68 -13.39 -12.42
C PRO A 103 1.34 -14.13 -12.47
N LYS A 104 1.09 -14.84 -13.58
CA LYS A 104 -0.15 -15.61 -13.74
C LYS A 104 -0.36 -16.57 -12.57
N GLY A 105 -1.55 -16.49 -11.95
CA GLY A 105 -1.95 -17.33 -10.82
C GLY A 105 -1.42 -16.86 -9.45
N LYS A 106 -0.66 -15.75 -9.39
CA LYS A 106 -0.29 -15.12 -8.11
C LYS A 106 -1.37 -14.15 -7.67
N THR A 107 -1.57 -14.08 -6.36
CA THR A 107 -2.44 -13.09 -5.71
C THR A 107 -1.54 -12.10 -4.96
N GLY A 108 -1.75 -10.80 -5.19
CA GLY A 108 -1.12 -9.74 -4.42
C GLY A 108 -2.08 -9.10 -3.42
N ALA A 109 -1.58 -8.17 -2.61
CA ALA A 109 -2.37 -7.49 -1.60
C ALA A 109 -2.25 -5.97 -1.71
N PHE A 110 -3.37 -5.26 -1.58
CA PHE A 110 -3.39 -3.82 -1.50
C PHE A 110 -4.04 -3.38 -0.19
N VAL A 111 -3.29 -2.72 0.69
CA VAL A 111 -3.78 -2.24 1.97
C VAL A 111 -3.97 -0.74 1.90
N GLN A 112 -5.21 -0.27 2.04
CA GLN A 112 -5.51 1.16 2.17
C GLN A 112 -5.68 1.52 3.64
N ILE A 113 -4.85 2.45 4.13
CA ILE A 113 -5.06 3.07 5.44
C ILE A 113 -5.97 4.28 5.28
N ILE A 114 -7.14 4.24 5.89
CA ILE A 114 -8.14 5.30 5.87
C ILE A 114 -7.95 6.16 7.11
N ARG A 115 -7.54 7.42 6.92
CA ARG A 115 -7.45 8.39 8.00
C ARG A 115 -8.78 9.12 8.15
N PRO A 116 -9.40 9.12 9.33
CA PRO A 116 -10.57 9.95 9.58
C PRO A 116 -10.16 11.42 9.49
N ALA A 117 -10.62 12.15 8.47
CA ALA A 117 -10.52 13.61 8.45
C ALA A 117 -11.71 14.19 9.21
N SER A 118 -11.52 15.34 9.87
CA SER A 118 -12.63 16.06 10.53
C SER A 118 -13.74 16.34 9.52
N GLY A 119 -14.92 15.74 9.72
CA GLY A 119 -16.07 15.89 8.82
C GLY A 119 -16.13 14.91 7.65
N PHE A 120 -15.17 13.99 7.49
CA PHE A 120 -15.22 12.94 6.47
C PHE A 120 -15.36 11.56 7.12
N ASN A 121 -16.44 10.85 6.78
CA ASN A 121 -16.77 9.56 7.37
C ASN A 121 -15.90 8.45 6.77
N GLY A 122 -15.02 7.84 7.57
CA GLY A 122 -14.17 6.72 7.14
C GLY A 122 -14.96 5.51 6.61
N ILE A 123 -16.21 5.33 7.05
CA ILE A 123 -17.12 4.29 6.55
C ILE A 123 -17.48 4.53 5.08
N LEU A 124 -17.65 5.80 4.67
CA LEU A 124 -17.96 6.12 3.28
C LEU A 124 -16.77 5.82 2.36
N ALA A 125 -15.55 6.17 2.79
CA ALA A 125 -14.33 5.86 2.05
C ALA A 125 -14.12 4.34 1.94
N GLN A 126 -14.32 3.63 3.04
CA GLN A 126 -14.27 2.16 3.06
C GLN A 126 -15.28 1.58 2.07
N LYS A 127 -16.54 2.03 2.13
CA LYS A 127 -17.60 1.50 1.28
C LYS A 127 -17.36 1.80 -0.20
N ALA A 128 -16.89 3.01 -0.51
CA ALA A 128 -16.52 3.39 -1.88
C ALA A 128 -15.42 2.49 -2.43
N LEU A 129 -14.42 2.17 -1.60
CA LEU A 129 -13.31 1.31 -2.00
C LEU A 129 -13.73 -0.15 -2.18
N GLU A 130 -14.58 -0.68 -1.27
CA GLU A 130 -15.19 -2.00 -1.43
C GLU A 130 -16.00 -2.11 -2.72
N THR A 131 -16.90 -1.15 -2.97
CA THR A 131 -17.69 -1.09 -4.21
C THR A 131 -16.80 -1.02 -5.44
N PHE A 132 -15.72 -0.24 -5.39
CA PHE A 132 -14.80 -0.14 -6.51
C PHE A 132 -14.14 -1.48 -6.83
N VAL A 133 -13.66 -2.20 -5.81
CA VAL A 133 -13.00 -3.51 -6.02
C VAL A 133 -13.93 -4.49 -6.74
N ASP A 134 -15.20 -4.51 -6.33
CA ASP A 134 -16.23 -5.36 -6.92
C ASP A 134 -16.55 -4.93 -8.37
N GLU A 135 -16.75 -3.63 -8.61
CA GLU A 135 -17.14 -3.11 -9.93
C GLU A 135 -16.02 -3.16 -10.96
N PHE A 136 -14.80 -2.81 -10.58
CA PHE A 136 -13.66 -2.70 -11.50
C PHE A 136 -12.86 -3.99 -11.63
N GLN A 137 -13.33 -5.08 -11.01
CA GLN A 137 -12.80 -6.42 -11.22
C GLN A 137 -11.27 -6.45 -11.12
N VAL A 138 -10.69 -5.90 -10.04
CA VAL A 138 -9.23 -5.97 -9.83
C VAL A 138 -8.87 -7.42 -9.50
N GLN A 139 -8.72 -8.23 -10.54
CA GLN A 139 -8.49 -9.66 -10.42
C GLN A 139 -7.11 -9.91 -9.82
N ASN A 140 -7.03 -10.90 -8.93
CA ASN A 140 -5.78 -11.35 -8.31
C ASN A 140 -5.08 -10.33 -7.40
N VAL A 141 -5.75 -9.24 -6.99
CA VAL A 141 -5.33 -8.42 -5.85
C VAL A 141 -6.41 -8.47 -4.79
N ARG A 142 -6.02 -8.69 -3.53
CA ARG A 142 -6.92 -8.60 -2.39
C ARG A 142 -6.77 -7.25 -1.74
N LEU A 143 -7.87 -6.51 -1.64
CA LEU A 143 -7.87 -5.22 -0.99
C LEU A 143 -8.21 -5.37 0.50
N VAL A 144 -7.43 -4.71 1.35
CA VAL A 144 -7.58 -4.67 2.80
C VAL A 144 -7.75 -3.21 3.22
N CYS A 145 -8.86 -2.90 3.90
CA CYS A 145 -9.09 -1.58 4.48
C CYS A 145 -8.64 -1.59 5.94
N ALA A 146 -7.79 -0.65 6.32
CA ALA A 146 -7.41 -0.41 7.71
C ALA A 146 -7.78 1.03 8.09
N VAL A 147 -8.63 1.21 9.10
CA VAL A 147 -8.90 2.57 9.63
C VAL A 147 -7.76 2.95 10.56
N GLU A 148 -7.26 4.19 10.46
CA GLU A 148 -6.20 4.70 11.32
C GLU A 148 -6.74 4.87 12.75
N GLU A 149 -6.50 3.84 13.57
CA GLU A 149 -6.77 3.77 14.99
C GLU A 149 -5.55 3.20 15.73
N LYS A 150 -5.61 3.07 17.06
CA LYS A 150 -4.49 2.55 17.89
C LYS A 150 -3.92 1.21 17.40
N ASN A 151 -4.72 0.37 16.75
CA ASN A 151 -4.34 -0.98 16.32
C ASN A 151 -4.16 -1.11 14.79
N CYS A 152 -4.04 0.00 14.05
CA CYS A 152 -3.98 -0.01 12.59
C CYS A 152 -2.90 -0.95 12.02
N ILE A 153 -1.72 -1.01 12.67
CA ILE A 153 -0.62 -1.88 12.25
C ILE A 153 -1.00 -3.37 12.34
N GLU A 154 -1.71 -3.77 13.39
CA GLU A 154 -2.16 -5.15 13.56
C GLU A 154 -3.13 -5.54 12.44
N THR A 155 -4.04 -4.64 12.07
CA THR A 155 -4.95 -4.82 10.93
C THR A 155 -4.19 -4.96 9.61
N VAL A 156 -3.17 -4.13 9.36
CA VAL A 156 -2.32 -4.23 8.16
C VAL A 156 -1.64 -5.59 8.10
N VAL A 157 -0.99 -5.99 9.21
CA VAL A 157 -0.25 -7.26 9.28
C VAL A 157 -1.18 -8.46 9.14
N SER A 158 -2.28 -8.50 9.90
CA SER A 158 -3.27 -9.58 9.87
C SER A 158 -3.93 -9.70 8.49
N GLY A 159 -4.25 -8.57 7.85
CA GLY A 159 -4.80 -8.55 6.50
C GLY A 159 -3.84 -9.15 5.48
N LEU A 160 -2.55 -8.80 5.54
CA LEU A 160 -1.54 -9.39 4.66
C LEU A 160 -1.35 -10.88 4.93
N ASP A 161 -1.25 -11.29 6.20
CA ASP A 161 -1.14 -12.71 6.56
C ASP A 161 -2.31 -13.53 6.00
N SER A 162 -3.54 -13.02 6.11
CA SER A 162 -4.74 -13.66 5.57
C SER A 162 -4.66 -13.86 4.06
N VAL A 163 -4.20 -12.86 3.31
CA VAL A 163 -4.10 -12.93 1.84
C VAL A 163 -3.07 -13.98 1.41
N PHE A 164 -1.92 -14.04 2.08
CA PHE A 164 -0.84 -14.94 1.69
C PHE A 164 -0.95 -16.35 2.31
N ALA A 165 -1.69 -16.52 3.41
CA ALA A 165 -2.04 -17.84 3.94
C ALA A 165 -2.95 -18.62 2.98
N ASP A 166 -3.93 -17.95 2.36
CA ASP A 166 -4.84 -18.56 1.37
C ASP A 166 -4.10 -19.04 0.10
N SER A 167 -3.02 -18.37 -0.24
CA SER A 167 -2.19 -18.70 -1.42
C SER A 167 -1.33 -19.96 -1.21
N LEU A 168 -0.99 -20.30 0.03
CA LEU A 168 -0.25 -21.53 0.38
C LEU A 168 -1.16 -22.77 0.41
N ASN A 169 -2.45 -22.61 0.72
CA ASN A 169 -3.39 -23.72 0.78
C ASN A 169 -3.92 -24.17 -0.60
N LYS A 170 -3.90 -23.29 -1.61
CA LYS A 170 -4.30 -23.63 -2.99
C LYS A 170 -3.18 -24.25 -3.84
N ALA A 171 -1.95 -24.33 -3.31
CA ALA A 171 -0.79 -24.91 -3.98
C ALA A 171 -0.45 -26.34 -3.50
N LYS A 172 -1.30 -26.93 -2.65
CA LYS A 172 -1.26 -28.34 -2.23
C LYS A 172 -2.43 -29.10 -2.86
#